data_AF-A0AAW9WKC7-F1
#
_entry.id   AF-A0AAW9WKC7-F1
#
_cell.length_a   1.000
_cell.length_b   1.000
_cell.length_c   1.000
_cell.angle_alpha   90.00
_cell.angle_beta   90.00
_cell.angle_gamma   90.00
#
_symmetry.space_group_name_H-M   'P 1'
#
loop_
_entity.id
_entity.type
_entity.pdbx_description
1 polymer ?
#
loop_
_entity_poly.entity_id
_entity_poly.type
_entity_poly.pdbx_seq_one_letter_code
_entity_poly.pdbx_strand_id
1 'polypeptide(L)'
;RAEALKEGSTLWYSTDNKEFSETAPSFTDAGSYTVYVKATNPNYKETPVVNATIVINKKEAVIIVDNVTKVYGYEDPLFTGSISELIGSDDLGTVTFVRQSGDERKNNVGDKVRLTANYTENSNYHVVVYEGHLTIVAATDNGVNVEGQALVYDGLNHGLKNAIALKEGSKLLYSTNKIEFSETAPTFTEAGTYTVYVKATNPNYNETQVAEGTVVIGKREITITADSAEKRYDGTDLTAPTATITGGTLAEGQTLESVTVTGAQRSTGTSANVASNAMIKSGNTDVTANYAITYIDGVLTVTSVGGNSGGNPGGNGGGSTPNENKPYQPGGPGDNNGPTVTIDPDAVPLANAPVDGSPTDNLILIDDGNVPLAGLPKTGDRAGAQAGLAAILSGFLLAAFSMLNNKKKEENK
;
A
#
# COMPACT_ATOMS: atom_id res chain seq x y z
N ARG A 1 21.83 49.99 62.73
CA ARG A 1 22.97 50.49 63.55
C ARG A 1 22.44 50.83 64.92
N ALA A 2 23.07 50.34 65.99
CA ALA A 2 22.77 50.78 67.34
C ALA A 2 23.81 51.82 67.78
N GLU A 3 23.40 52.80 68.56
CA GLU A 3 24.29 53.84 69.09
C GLU A 3 23.90 54.17 70.54
N ALA A 4 24.89 54.43 71.37
CA ALA A 4 24.66 54.91 72.73
C ALA A 4 24.68 56.44 72.74
N LEU A 5 23.69 57.05 73.41
CA LEU A 5 23.55 58.51 73.48
C LEU A 5 24.61 59.20 74.37
N LYS A 6 25.38 58.43 75.15
CA LYS A 6 26.42 58.92 76.05
C LYS A 6 27.77 58.34 75.67
N GLU A 7 28.76 59.20 75.53
CA GLU A 7 30.13 58.83 75.22
C GLU A 7 30.71 57.92 76.30
N GLY A 8 31.56 56.96 75.89
CA GLY A 8 32.13 55.95 76.79
C GLY A 8 31.16 54.84 77.24
N SER A 9 29.94 54.77 76.67
CA SER A 9 29.01 53.67 76.95
C SER A 9 29.34 52.43 76.12
N THR A 10 29.13 51.26 76.71
CA THR A 10 29.30 49.95 76.03
C THR A 10 27.95 49.43 75.59
N LEU A 11 27.85 48.98 74.33
CA LEU A 11 26.64 48.34 73.79
C LEU A 11 26.70 46.83 74.00
N TRP A 12 25.56 46.26 74.36
CA TRP A 12 25.38 44.84 74.60
C TRP A 12 24.23 44.33 73.74
N TYR A 13 24.44 43.20 73.07
CA TYR A 13 23.53 42.60 72.09
C TYR A 13 23.10 41.21 72.53
N SER A 14 21.87 40.83 72.19
CA SER A 14 21.31 39.50 72.46
C SER A 14 20.35 39.10 71.33
N THR A 15 20.24 37.79 71.04
CA THR A 15 19.26 37.24 70.10
C THR A 15 18.07 36.57 70.80
N ASP A 16 18.17 36.33 72.11
CA ASP A 16 17.15 35.64 72.91
C ASP A 16 16.60 36.48 74.07
N ASN A 17 17.09 37.71 74.21
CA ASN A 17 16.79 38.65 75.29
C ASN A 17 17.18 38.13 76.69
N LYS A 18 18.15 37.22 76.78
CA LYS A 18 18.65 36.68 78.06
C LYS A 18 20.16 36.84 78.16
N GLU A 19 20.89 36.35 77.18
CA GLU A 19 22.35 36.39 77.18
C GLU A 19 22.85 37.56 76.33
N PHE A 20 23.70 38.40 76.91
CA PHE A 20 24.18 39.64 76.28
C PHE A 20 25.70 39.63 76.09
N SER A 21 26.15 40.07 74.91
CA SER A 21 27.56 40.18 74.51
C SER A 21 27.87 41.55 73.91
N GLU A 22 29.11 42.02 73.99
CA GLU A 22 29.55 43.26 73.32
C GLU A 22 29.65 43.11 71.79
N THR A 23 29.67 41.87 71.29
CA THR A 23 29.74 41.60 69.85
C THR A 23 28.33 41.59 69.25
N ALA A 24 28.07 42.44 68.27
CA ALA A 24 26.83 42.42 67.53
C ALA A 24 26.69 41.09 66.75
N PRO A 25 25.53 40.42 66.80
CA PRO A 25 25.32 39.19 66.05
C PRO A 25 25.31 39.46 64.54
N SER A 26 25.74 38.46 63.77
CA SER A 26 25.68 38.45 62.30
C SER A 26 24.85 37.27 61.81
N PHE A 27 24.12 37.48 60.72
CA PHE A 27 23.26 36.47 60.09
C PHE A 27 23.59 36.38 58.61
N THR A 28 23.54 35.18 58.04
CA THR A 28 23.81 34.92 56.61
C THR A 28 22.61 34.31 55.89
N ASP A 29 21.81 33.51 56.59
CA ASP A 29 20.67 32.81 56.02
C ASP A 29 19.46 33.74 55.88
N ALA A 30 18.59 33.44 54.93
CA ALA A 30 17.33 34.16 54.77
C ALA A 30 16.44 33.93 55.99
N GLY A 31 15.86 35.01 56.51
CA GLY A 31 15.09 34.95 57.74
C GLY A 31 14.82 36.32 58.33
N SER A 32 14.08 36.32 59.42
CA SER A 32 13.80 37.50 60.23
C SER A 32 14.39 37.28 61.62
N TYR A 33 15.32 38.13 62.01
CA TYR A 33 16.11 38.01 63.22
C TYR A 33 15.87 39.21 64.12
N THR A 34 15.42 38.97 65.35
CA THR A 34 15.27 40.03 66.34
C THR A 34 16.55 40.13 67.16
N VAL A 35 17.13 41.33 67.19
CA VAL A 35 18.31 41.66 68.00
C VAL A 35 17.90 42.64 69.08
N TYR A 36 18.15 42.25 70.32
CA TYR A 36 17.94 43.04 71.52
C TYR A 36 19.23 43.78 71.86
N VAL A 37 19.12 45.06 72.23
CA VAL A 37 20.25 45.93 72.53
C VAL A 37 20.00 46.69 73.81
N LYS A 38 21.05 46.81 74.64
CA LYS A 38 21.10 47.68 75.81
C LYS A 38 22.47 48.35 75.91
N ALA A 39 22.58 49.42 76.68
CA ALA A 39 23.83 50.12 76.93
C ALA A 39 24.13 50.23 78.42
N THR A 40 25.39 50.04 78.79
CA THR A 40 25.88 50.25 80.15
C THR A 40 26.96 51.34 80.18
N ASN A 41 27.02 52.08 81.28
CA ASN A 41 28.06 53.08 81.53
C ASN A 41 28.24 53.23 83.05
N PRO A 42 29.46 53.24 83.61
CA PRO A 42 29.68 53.37 85.05
C PRO A 42 29.03 54.60 85.69
N ASN A 43 28.84 55.68 84.92
CA ASN A 43 28.32 56.96 85.39
C ASN A 43 26.80 57.12 85.18
N TYR A 44 26.13 56.16 84.53
CA TYR A 44 24.69 56.24 84.22
C TYR A 44 23.98 54.93 84.56
N LYS A 45 22.67 55.00 84.82
CA LYS A 45 21.86 53.78 84.94
C LYS A 45 21.79 53.08 83.58
N GLU A 46 21.80 51.75 83.62
CA GLU A 46 21.62 50.90 82.44
C GLU A 46 20.32 51.22 81.70
N THR A 47 20.37 51.18 80.37
CA THR A 47 19.19 51.48 79.55
C THR A 47 18.19 50.31 79.60
N PRO A 48 16.89 50.57 79.44
CA PRO A 48 15.94 49.51 79.07
C PRO A 48 16.41 48.78 77.80
N VAL A 49 16.04 47.51 77.67
CA VAL A 49 16.32 46.75 76.45
C VAL A 49 15.38 47.23 75.34
N VAL A 50 15.95 47.55 74.19
CA VAL A 50 15.23 47.82 72.94
C VAL A 50 15.51 46.69 71.94
N ASN A 51 14.72 46.58 70.89
CA ASN A 51 14.96 45.59 69.84
C ASN A 51 14.89 46.20 68.43
N ALA A 52 15.53 45.53 67.50
CA ALA A 52 15.44 45.77 66.07
C ALA A 52 15.33 44.44 65.33
N THR A 53 14.61 44.45 64.21
CA THR A 53 14.47 43.27 63.34
C THR A 53 15.37 43.42 62.11
N ILE A 54 16.18 42.40 61.83
CA ILE A 54 16.99 42.27 60.63
C ILE A 54 16.28 41.26 59.73
N VAL A 55 16.00 41.65 58.50
CA VAL A 55 15.38 40.77 57.49
C VAL A 55 16.40 40.49 56.40
N ILE A 56 16.69 39.22 56.18
CA ILE A 56 17.46 38.73 55.03
C ILE A 56 16.45 38.08 54.09
N ASN A 57 16.21 38.72 52.95
CA ASN A 57 15.30 38.18 51.93
C ASN A 57 15.94 36.97 51.25
N LYS A 58 15.08 36.04 50.82
CA LYS A 58 15.51 34.93 49.96
C LYS A 58 16.11 35.47 48.67
N LYS A 59 17.15 34.81 48.16
CA LYS A 59 17.70 35.09 46.84
C LYS A 59 16.86 34.39 45.77
N GLU A 60 16.65 35.03 44.63
CA GLU A 60 16.04 34.37 43.47
C GLU A 60 17.02 33.38 42.86
N ALA A 61 16.56 32.16 42.58
CA ALA A 61 17.27 31.19 41.77
C ALA A 61 16.37 30.75 40.62
N VAL A 62 16.93 30.63 39.43
CA VAL A 62 16.14 30.33 38.22
C VAL A 62 16.59 29.00 37.65
N ILE A 63 15.63 28.12 37.38
CA ILE A 63 15.83 26.89 36.62
C ILE A 63 15.07 27.01 35.31
N ILE A 64 15.76 26.83 34.18
CA ILE A 64 15.15 26.79 32.85
C ILE A 64 15.33 25.38 32.30
N VAL A 65 14.23 24.68 32.07
CA VAL A 65 14.26 23.32 31.51
C VAL A 65 14.26 23.42 29.98
N ASP A 66 15.16 22.69 29.33
CA ASP A 66 15.29 22.73 27.87
C ASP A 66 14.11 22.04 27.18
N ASN A 67 13.73 22.57 26.02
CA ASN A 67 12.81 21.87 25.11
C ASN A 67 13.57 20.78 24.36
N VAL A 68 12.94 19.62 24.21
CA VAL A 68 13.55 18.49 23.50
C VAL A 68 12.53 17.82 22.58
N THR A 69 13.00 17.06 21.62
CA THR A 69 12.16 16.31 20.68
C THR A 69 12.55 14.84 20.68
N LYS A 70 11.56 13.95 20.54
CA LYS A 70 11.77 12.53 20.26
C LYS A 70 10.87 12.04 19.12
N VAL A 71 11.25 10.92 18.52
CA VAL A 71 10.41 10.21 17.54
C VAL A 71 9.46 9.29 18.28
N TYR A 72 8.21 9.16 17.80
CA TYR A 72 7.23 8.21 18.32
C TYR A 72 7.79 6.79 18.40
N GLY A 73 7.51 6.10 19.50
CA GLY A 73 7.98 4.73 19.75
C GLY A 73 9.42 4.62 20.26
N TYR A 74 10.18 5.73 20.33
CA TYR A 74 11.50 5.75 20.95
C TYR A 74 11.43 6.17 22.42
N GLU A 75 12.44 5.72 23.17
CA GLU A 75 12.69 6.12 24.55
C GLU A 75 12.89 7.64 24.67
N ASP A 76 12.63 8.15 25.87
CA ASP A 76 12.87 9.55 26.14
C ASP A 76 14.37 9.88 26.05
N PRO A 77 14.74 11.00 25.41
CA PRO A 77 16.11 11.48 25.43
C PRO A 77 16.47 11.97 26.84
N LEU A 78 17.76 12.21 27.07
CA LEU A 78 18.19 12.88 28.28
C LEU A 78 17.58 14.29 28.33
N PHE A 79 16.85 14.59 29.40
CA PHE A 79 16.35 15.93 29.67
C PHE A 79 17.43 16.79 30.32
N THR A 80 17.55 18.03 29.85
CA THR A 80 18.56 18.99 30.27
C THR A 80 17.91 20.32 30.65
N GLY A 81 18.72 21.20 31.23
CA GLY A 81 18.31 22.55 31.58
C GLY A 81 19.48 23.32 32.17
N SER A 82 19.22 24.57 32.52
CA SER A 82 20.19 25.50 33.09
C SER A 82 19.72 26.03 34.44
N ILE A 83 20.67 26.35 35.31
CA ILE A 83 20.44 26.88 36.64
C ILE A 83 21.29 28.14 36.78
N SER A 84 20.69 29.24 37.22
CA SER A 84 21.37 30.52 37.40
C SER A 84 21.02 31.19 38.73
N GLU A 85 21.76 32.25 39.06
CA GLU A 85 21.58 33.07 40.26
C GLU A 85 21.85 32.37 41.61
N LEU A 86 22.44 31.17 41.61
CA LEU A 86 22.95 30.55 42.83
C LEU A 86 24.19 31.27 43.37
N ILE A 87 24.35 31.26 44.70
CA ILE A 87 25.58 31.66 45.39
C ILE A 87 26.54 30.47 45.41
N GLY A 88 26.09 29.33 45.95
CA GLY A 88 26.78 28.04 45.87
C GLY A 88 26.19 27.18 44.75
N SER A 89 27.04 26.61 43.89
CA SER A 89 26.59 25.77 42.78
C SER A 89 25.84 24.52 43.21
N ASP A 90 26.02 24.08 44.45
CA ASP A 90 25.41 22.90 45.08
C ASP A 90 24.29 23.25 46.06
N ASP A 91 23.88 24.53 46.17
CA ASP A 91 22.86 24.99 47.11
C ASP A 91 21.48 24.33 46.90
N LEU A 92 21.21 23.83 45.69
CA LEU A 92 19.98 23.10 45.35
C LEU A 92 20.19 21.57 45.28
N GLY A 93 21.36 21.08 45.69
CA GLY A 93 21.75 19.67 45.55
C GLY A 93 21.78 19.19 44.10
N THR A 94 21.55 17.89 43.90
CA THR A 94 21.44 17.32 42.55
C THR A 94 20.12 17.69 41.91
N VAL A 95 20.18 18.47 40.83
CA VAL A 95 19.01 18.81 40.02
C VAL A 95 18.83 17.77 38.91
N THR A 96 17.62 17.23 38.78
CA THR A 96 17.25 16.29 37.70
C THR A 96 16.05 16.79 36.92
N PHE A 97 16.05 16.58 35.62
CA PHE A 97 14.97 17.01 34.73
C PHE A 97 14.09 15.81 34.39
N VAL A 98 12.78 15.98 34.54
CA VAL A 98 11.80 14.90 34.43
C VAL A 98 10.54 15.40 33.73
N ARG A 99 9.71 14.47 33.27
CA ARG A 99 8.32 14.80 32.93
C ARG A 99 7.59 15.29 34.17
N GLN A 100 6.70 16.24 33.98
CA GLN A 100 5.82 16.69 35.05
C GLN A 100 4.86 15.57 35.46
N SER A 101 4.50 15.55 36.74
CA SER A 101 3.51 14.64 37.29
C SER A 101 2.21 14.68 36.47
N GLY A 102 1.74 13.51 36.02
CA GLY A 102 0.56 13.35 35.17
C GLY A 102 0.85 13.24 33.66
N ASP A 103 2.09 13.48 33.23
CA ASP A 103 2.50 13.41 31.82
C ASP A 103 3.28 12.12 31.48
N GLU A 104 3.40 11.19 32.43
CA GLU A 104 4.25 9.99 32.32
C GLU A 104 3.76 9.03 31.22
N ARG A 105 2.46 9.01 30.95
CA ARG A 105 1.84 8.13 29.94
C ARG A 105 1.64 8.78 28.57
N LYS A 106 1.97 10.06 28.45
CA LYS A 106 1.82 10.82 27.21
C LYS A 106 2.95 10.49 26.23
N ASN A 107 2.67 9.59 25.29
CA ASN A 107 3.68 9.09 24.35
C ASN A 107 3.25 9.17 22.89
N ASN A 108 2.13 9.86 22.60
CA ASN A 108 1.61 10.02 21.26
C ASN A 108 1.99 11.38 20.68
N VAL A 109 2.05 11.43 19.36
CA VAL A 109 2.18 12.69 18.62
C VAL A 109 0.98 13.59 18.96
N GLY A 110 1.26 14.87 19.23
CA GLY A 110 0.25 15.85 19.64
C GLY A 110 -0.05 15.87 21.14
N ASP A 111 0.49 14.93 21.92
CA ASP A 111 0.43 15.02 23.38
C ASP A 111 1.19 16.28 23.87
N LYS A 112 0.57 17.00 24.80
CA LYS A 112 1.21 18.13 25.49
C LYS A 112 2.00 17.58 26.68
N VAL A 113 3.30 17.42 26.51
CA VAL A 113 4.22 16.93 27.56
C VAL A 113 5.02 18.10 28.12
N ARG A 114 4.89 18.32 29.43
CA ARG A 114 5.67 19.32 30.18
C ARG A 114 6.84 18.66 30.90
N LEU A 115 7.95 19.38 30.96
CA LEU A 115 9.16 18.99 31.64
C LEU A 115 9.41 19.96 32.80
N THR A 116 9.83 19.40 33.92
CA THR A 116 10.12 20.13 35.15
C THR A 116 11.43 19.65 35.76
N ALA A 117 11.85 20.27 36.86
CA ALA A 117 13.06 19.93 37.58
C ALA A 117 12.75 19.48 39.01
N ASN A 118 13.37 18.40 39.45
CA ASN A 118 13.44 18.01 40.85
C ASN A 118 14.76 18.52 41.43
N TYR A 119 14.70 19.17 42.59
CA TYR A 119 15.85 19.74 43.29
C TYR A 119 15.63 19.67 44.81
N THR A 120 16.69 19.91 45.59
CA THR A 120 16.59 20.00 47.05
C THR A 120 16.15 21.42 47.43
N GLU A 121 15.04 21.52 48.16
CA GLU A 121 14.54 22.83 48.61
C GLU A 121 15.56 23.47 49.57
N ASN A 122 15.82 24.76 49.37
CA ASN A 122 16.74 25.55 50.19
C ASN A 122 16.02 26.80 50.72
N SER A 123 16.03 26.97 52.05
CA SER A 123 15.34 28.09 52.72
C SER A 123 15.89 29.46 52.35
N ASN A 124 17.12 29.54 51.85
CA ASN A 124 17.77 30.79 51.42
C ASN A 124 17.32 31.24 50.03
N TYR A 125 16.59 30.40 49.29
CA TYR A 125 16.18 30.70 47.92
C TYR A 125 14.67 30.73 47.73
N HIS A 126 14.24 31.59 46.82
CA HIS A 126 12.98 31.46 46.09
C HIS A 126 13.32 30.93 44.70
N VAL A 127 12.91 29.70 44.42
CA VAL A 127 13.27 29.03 43.15
C VAL A 127 12.11 29.18 42.17
N VAL A 128 12.39 29.76 41.01
CA VAL A 128 11.45 29.85 39.88
C VAL A 128 11.86 28.84 38.82
N VAL A 129 10.95 27.92 38.50
CA VAL A 129 11.15 26.92 37.44
C VAL A 129 10.37 27.34 36.19
N TYR A 130 11.09 27.57 35.10
CA TYR A 130 10.52 27.69 33.76
C TYR A 130 10.48 26.31 33.11
N GLU A 131 9.26 25.79 32.96
CA GLU A 131 9.01 24.48 32.37
C GLU A 131 9.46 24.40 30.91
N GLY A 132 9.95 23.22 30.54
CA GLY A 132 10.29 22.87 29.16
C GLY A 132 9.21 21.96 28.57
N HIS A 133 9.38 21.60 27.30
CA HIS A 133 8.44 20.75 26.58
C HIS A 133 9.15 19.63 25.83
N LEU A 134 8.57 18.43 25.88
CA LEU A 134 8.92 17.34 24.98
C LEU A 134 7.96 17.33 23.80
N THR A 135 8.49 17.51 22.60
CA THR A 135 7.75 17.33 21.35
C THR A 135 7.94 15.91 20.84
N ILE A 136 6.83 15.21 20.56
CA ILE A 136 6.85 13.88 19.95
C ILE A 136 6.52 14.03 18.47
N VAL A 137 7.49 13.72 17.61
CA VAL A 137 7.30 13.74 16.15
C VAL A 137 6.94 12.36 15.63
N ALA A 138 6.17 12.34 14.55
CA ALA A 138 5.68 11.12 13.94
C ALA A 138 6.83 10.26 13.36
N ALA A 139 6.69 8.94 13.50
CA ALA A 139 7.63 7.97 12.93
C ALA A 139 7.36 7.74 11.43
N THR A 140 8.37 7.30 10.67
CA THR A 140 8.30 7.20 9.20
C THR A 140 8.02 5.80 8.67
N ASP A 141 7.96 4.79 9.52
CA ASP A 141 7.97 3.37 9.15
C ASP A 141 6.56 2.75 9.03
N ASN A 142 5.53 3.57 8.84
CA ASN A 142 4.21 3.10 8.43
C ASN A 142 4.18 2.81 6.92
N GLY A 143 3.31 1.91 6.50
CA GLY A 143 3.17 1.52 5.11
C GLY A 143 1.93 0.65 4.89
N VAL A 144 1.70 0.29 3.64
CA VAL A 144 0.60 -0.60 3.23
C VAL A 144 1.15 -1.73 2.38
N ASN A 145 0.76 -2.95 2.69
CA ASN A 145 0.91 -4.09 1.81
C ASN A 145 -0.42 -4.36 1.10
N VAL A 146 -0.42 -4.43 -0.23
CA VAL A 146 -1.61 -4.64 -1.05
C VAL A 146 -1.42 -5.88 -1.92
N GLU A 147 -2.43 -6.74 -1.96
CA GLU A 147 -2.46 -7.92 -2.80
C GLU A 147 -3.65 -7.82 -3.78
N GLY A 148 -3.33 -7.74 -5.07
CA GLY A 148 -4.32 -7.81 -6.15
C GLY A 148 -4.88 -9.22 -6.35
N GLN A 149 -5.82 -9.38 -7.28
CA GLN A 149 -6.31 -10.69 -7.70
C GLN A 149 -6.76 -10.71 -9.15
N ALA A 150 -6.73 -11.90 -9.73
CA ALA A 150 -7.26 -12.20 -11.06
C ALA A 150 -8.31 -13.31 -10.95
N LEU A 151 -9.47 -13.07 -11.55
CA LEU A 151 -10.65 -13.92 -11.49
C LEU A 151 -11.29 -13.98 -12.88
N VAL A 152 -12.20 -14.93 -13.08
CA VAL A 152 -13.08 -14.97 -14.27
C VAL A 152 -14.45 -14.49 -13.85
N TYR A 153 -15.12 -13.71 -14.72
CA TYR A 153 -16.44 -13.18 -14.48
C TYR A 153 -17.42 -14.27 -14.00
N ASP A 154 -18.03 -14.03 -12.84
CA ASP A 154 -18.98 -14.90 -12.16
C ASP A 154 -20.26 -14.16 -11.75
N GLY A 155 -20.37 -12.87 -12.06
CA GLY A 155 -21.50 -12.02 -11.70
C GLY A 155 -21.52 -11.55 -10.24
N LEU A 156 -20.45 -11.77 -9.48
CA LEU A 156 -20.33 -11.35 -8.07
C LEU A 156 -19.39 -10.14 -7.92
N ASN A 157 -19.50 -9.46 -6.78
CA ASN A 157 -18.65 -8.33 -6.43
C ASN A 157 -17.28 -8.82 -5.92
N HIS A 158 -16.20 -8.34 -6.55
CA HIS A 158 -14.82 -8.65 -6.17
C HIS A 158 -14.02 -7.39 -5.85
N GLY A 159 -13.11 -7.47 -4.88
CA GLY A 159 -12.25 -6.36 -4.48
C GLY A 159 -10.76 -6.70 -4.62
N LEU A 160 -9.90 -6.06 -3.84
CA LEU A 160 -8.54 -6.55 -3.62
C LEU A 160 -8.58 -7.89 -2.87
N LYS A 161 -7.56 -8.73 -3.04
CA LYS A 161 -7.45 -9.98 -2.26
C LYS A 161 -7.13 -9.66 -0.80
N ASN A 162 -6.24 -8.69 -0.59
CA ASN A 162 -5.85 -8.25 0.74
C ASN A 162 -5.30 -6.82 0.73
N ALA A 163 -5.46 -6.11 1.84
CA ALA A 163 -4.78 -4.85 2.12
C ALA A 163 -4.52 -4.74 3.63
N ILE A 164 -3.26 -4.50 4.01
CA ILE A 164 -2.83 -4.48 5.42
C ILE A 164 -1.96 -3.26 5.67
N ALA A 165 -2.23 -2.50 6.73
CA ALA A 165 -1.32 -1.48 7.23
C ALA A 165 -0.20 -2.11 8.07
N LEU A 166 1.04 -1.66 7.87
CA LEU A 166 2.21 -2.24 8.55
C LEU A 166 2.28 -1.89 10.05
N LYS A 167 1.58 -0.85 10.48
CA LYS A 167 1.53 -0.41 11.88
C LYS A 167 0.15 -0.56 12.47
N GLU A 168 0.09 -1.20 13.64
CA GLU A 168 -1.12 -1.39 14.41
C GLU A 168 -1.82 -0.05 14.72
N GLY A 169 -3.16 -0.06 14.74
CA GLY A 169 -3.97 1.13 14.95
C GLY A 169 -4.06 2.07 13.75
N SER A 170 -3.39 1.77 12.63
CA SER A 170 -3.53 2.55 11.41
C SER A 170 -4.84 2.23 10.68
N LYS A 171 -5.43 3.25 10.06
CA LYS A 171 -6.64 3.13 9.25
C LYS A 171 -6.31 3.09 7.77
N LEU A 172 -6.85 2.10 7.05
CA LEU A 172 -6.71 2.00 5.59
C LEU A 172 -7.73 2.89 4.88
N LEU A 173 -7.26 3.55 3.83
CA LEU A 173 -8.08 4.36 2.94
C LEU A 173 -7.85 3.92 1.49
N TYR A 174 -8.93 3.83 0.72
CA TYR A 174 -8.97 3.30 -0.64
C TYR A 174 -9.45 4.36 -1.63
N SER A 175 -8.96 4.27 -2.87
CA SER A 175 -9.36 5.12 -3.98
C SER A 175 -9.26 4.39 -5.32
N THR A 176 -10.09 4.77 -6.29
CA THR A 176 -9.97 4.32 -7.69
C THR A 176 -9.40 5.40 -8.61
N ASN A 177 -9.30 6.65 -8.14
CA ASN A 177 -8.84 7.81 -8.92
C ASN A 177 -7.60 8.50 -8.33
N LYS A 178 -7.08 8.01 -7.19
CA LYS A 178 -5.92 8.54 -6.46
C LYS A 178 -6.13 9.95 -5.89
N ILE A 179 -7.35 10.48 -5.92
CA ILE A 179 -7.69 11.82 -5.41
C ILE A 179 -8.59 11.68 -4.19
N GLU A 180 -9.71 10.97 -4.33
CA GLU A 180 -10.70 10.80 -3.27
C GLU A 180 -10.47 9.47 -2.57
N PHE A 181 -10.20 9.53 -1.27
CA PHE A 181 -9.90 8.38 -0.43
C PHE A 181 -10.99 8.17 0.62
N SER A 182 -11.45 6.92 0.81
CA SER A 182 -12.45 6.56 1.81
C SER A 182 -12.05 5.29 2.57
N GLU A 183 -12.64 5.03 3.75
CA GLU A 183 -12.40 3.79 4.50
C GLU A 183 -13.07 2.55 3.85
N THR A 184 -13.92 2.73 2.84
CA THR A 184 -14.63 1.65 2.15
C THR A 184 -13.81 1.13 0.97
N ALA A 185 -13.48 -0.16 1.01
CA ALA A 185 -12.81 -0.82 -0.11
C ALA A 185 -13.76 -0.92 -1.33
N PRO A 186 -13.34 -0.51 -2.53
CA PRO A 186 -14.16 -0.62 -3.73
C PRO A 186 -14.31 -2.08 -4.18
N THR A 187 -15.42 -2.37 -4.84
CA THR A 187 -15.69 -3.67 -5.46
C THR A 187 -16.11 -3.51 -6.92
N PHE A 188 -15.88 -4.53 -7.73
CA PHE A 188 -16.12 -4.57 -9.17
C PHE A 188 -16.77 -5.90 -9.55
N THR A 189 -17.68 -5.86 -10.52
CA THR A 189 -18.43 -7.03 -11.00
C THR A 189 -18.09 -7.33 -12.46
N GLU A 190 -18.01 -6.28 -13.28
CA GLU A 190 -17.84 -6.39 -14.73
C GLU A 190 -16.43 -6.83 -15.12
N ALA A 191 -16.28 -7.42 -16.30
CA ALA A 191 -14.99 -7.80 -16.84
C ALA A 191 -14.15 -6.55 -17.14
N GLY A 192 -12.92 -6.53 -16.66
CA GLY A 192 -12.04 -5.39 -16.76
C GLY A 192 -10.79 -5.51 -15.90
N THR A 193 -9.94 -4.49 -15.97
CA THR A 193 -8.79 -4.32 -15.08
C THR A 193 -9.01 -3.06 -14.27
N TYR A 194 -9.07 -3.20 -12.95
CA TYR A 194 -9.34 -2.12 -12.01
C TYR A 194 -8.12 -1.90 -11.13
N THR A 195 -7.64 -0.67 -11.04
CA THR A 195 -6.58 -0.30 -10.11
C THR A 195 -7.19 0.29 -8.85
N VAL A 196 -6.78 -0.22 -7.70
CA VAL A 196 -7.16 0.29 -6.38
C VAL A 196 -5.91 0.85 -5.71
N TYR A 197 -5.98 2.12 -5.33
CA TYR A 197 -4.96 2.81 -4.58
C TYR A 197 -5.27 2.73 -3.09
N VAL A 198 -4.28 2.43 -2.27
CA VAL A 198 -4.44 2.25 -0.83
C VAL A 198 -3.36 3.03 -0.09
N LYS A 199 -3.76 3.73 0.96
CA LYS A 199 -2.85 4.37 1.92
C LYS A 199 -3.32 4.10 3.35
N ALA A 200 -2.44 4.28 4.33
CA ALA A 200 -2.77 4.19 5.73
C ALA A 200 -2.52 5.52 6.44
N THR A 201 -3.38 5.82 7.42
CA THR A 201 -3.27 7.01 8.26
C THR A 201 -3.17 6.60 9.73
N ASN A 202 -2.27 7.27 10.47
CA ASN A 202 -2.10 7.09 11.90
C ASN A 202 -1.46 8.37 12.47
N PRO A 203 -2.03 9.04 13.49
CA PRO A 203 -1.47 10.28 14.03
C PRO A 203 -0.02 10.17 14.50
N ASN A 204 0.41 8.96 14.90
CA ASN A 204 1.75 8.70 15.41
C ASN A 204 2.80 8.43 14.32
N TYR A 205 2.37 8.33 13.06
CA TYR A 205 3.24 8.06 11.93
C TYR A 205 2.98 9.05 10.80
N ASN A 206 4.00 9.29 9.98
CA ASN A 206 3.83 10.07 8.76
C ASN A 206 2.85 9.37 7.81
N GLU A 207 2.17 10.17 7.00
CA GLU A 207 1.29 9.66 5.93
C GLU A 207 2.06 8.66 5.06
N THR A 208 1.45 7.51 4.79
CA THR A 208 2.11 6.50 3.97
C THR A 208 2.17 6.92 2.51
N GLN A 209 3.17 6.41 1.78
CA GLN A 209 3.09 6.39 0.33
C GLN A 209 1.85 5.60 -0.12
N VAL A 210 1.29 6.00 -1.27
CA VAL A 210 0.15 5.30 -1.87
C VAL A 210 0.65 4.00 -2.50
N ALA A 211 0.16 2.87 -2.00
CA ALA A 211 0.32 1.56 -2.61
C ALA A 211 -0.79 1.32 -3.64
N GLU A 212 -0.56 0.42 -4.58
CA GLU A 212 -1.54 0.06 -5.60
C GLU A 212 -1.69 -1.45 -5.71
N GLY A 213 -2.91 -1.90 -6.02
CA GLY A 213 -3.21 -3.28 -6.35
C GLY A 213 -4.22 -3.35 -7.48
N THR A 214 -4.12 -4.41 -8.29
CA THR A 214 -4.97 -4.61 -9.46
C THR A 214 -5.97 -5.73 -9.24
N VAL A 215 -7.24 -5.48 -9.57
CA VAL A 215 -8.30 -6.47 -9.66
C VAL A 215 -8.59 -6.71 -11.12
N VAL A 216 -8.31 -7.93 -11.60
CA VAL A 216 -8.54 -8.32 -13.00
C VAL A 216 -9.71 -9.29 -13.02
N ILE A 217 -10.79 -8.90 -13.69
CA ILE A 217 -11.94 -9.76 -13.95
C ILE A 217 -11.90 -10.10 -15.44
N GLY A 218 -11.42 -11.29 -15.76
CA GLY A 218 -11.38 -11.82 -17.12
C GLY A 218 -12.79 -12.13 -17.62
N LYS A 219 -12.99 -12.00 -18.93
CA LYS A 219 -14.26 -12.40 -19.55
C LYS A 219 -14.50 -13.90 -19.37
N ARG A 220 -15.75 -14.27 -19.16
CA ARG A 220 -16.16 -15.67 -19.09
C ARG A 220 -16.32 -16.26 -20.48
N GLU A 221 -15.67 -17.37 -20.75
CA GLU A 221 -15.75 -18.03 -22.05
C GLU A 221 -17.03 -18.85 -22.19
N ILE A 222 -17.73 -18.64 -23.30
CA ILE A 222 -18.86 -19.49 -23.72
C ILE A 222 -18.80 -19.77 -25.22
N THR A 223 -19.43 -20.86 -25.64
CA THR A 223 -19.60 -21.23 -27.04
C THR A 223 -21.08 -21.33 -27.36
N ILE A 224 -21.51 -20.67 -28.44
CA ILE A 224 -22.87 -20.72 -28.97
C ILE A 224 -22.83 -21.39 -30.35
N THR A 225 -23.57 -22.48 -30.52
CA THR A 225 -23.67 -23.20 -31.79
C THR A 225 -25.03 -22.96 -32.41
N ALA A 226 -25.06 -22.56 -33.68
CA ALA A 226 -26.30 -22.52 -34.47
C ALA A 226 -26.78 -23.95 -34.74
N ASP A 227 -28.09 -24.15 -34.66
CA ASP A 227 -28.66 -25.48 -34.88
C ASP A 227 -28.48 -25.92 -36.34
N SER A 228 -28.31 -27.22 -36.53
CA SER A 228 -28.30 -27.85 -37.85
C SER A 228 -29.68 -28.40 -38.18
N ALA A 229 -30.02 -28.47 -39.46
CA ALA A 229 -31.27 -29.05 -39.91
C ALA A 229 -31.13 -29.76 -41.24
N GLU A 230 -32.04 -30.69 -41.52
CA GLU A 230 -32.09 -31.38 -42.79
C GLU A 230 -33.52 -31.57 -43.29
N LYS A 231 -33.68 -31.55 -44.62
CA LYS A 231 -34.93 -31.96 -45.26
C LYS A 231 -34.70 -32.55 -46.65
N ARG A 232 -35.73 -33.17 -47.21
CA ARG A 232 -35.78 -33.50 -48.64
C ARG A 232 -36.20 -32.26 -49.44
N TYR A 233 -35.71 -32.17 -50.67
CA TYR A 233 -36.08 -31.08 -51.58
C TYR A 233 -37.60 -31.04 -51.80
N ASP A 234 -38.21 -29.92 -51.40
CA ASP A 234 -39.66 -29.66 -51.49
C ASP A 234 -39.97 -28.31 -52.18
N GLY A 235 -38.93 -27.62 -52.68
CA GLY A 235 -39.04 -26.31 -53.33
C GLY A 235 -39.10 -25.10 -52.37
N THR A 236 -39.05 -25.31 -51.05
CA THR A 236 -39.06 -24.23 -50.05
C THR A 236 -37.71 -24.10 -49.34
N ASP A 237 -37.45 -22.97 -48.66
CA ASP A 237 -36.22 -22.80 -47.89
C ASP A 237 -36.20 -23.72 -46.65
N LEU A 238 -35.04 -24.29 -46.36
CA LEU A 238 -34.69 -24.86 -45.06
C LEU A 238 -33.99 -23.78 -44.23
N THR A 239 -34.49 -23.51 -43.03
CA THR A 239 -33.90 -22.59 -42.06
C THR A 239 -33.91 -23.23 -40.67
N ALA A 240 -32.93 -22.92 -39.82
CA ALA A 240 -32.93 -23.30 -38.41
C ALA A 240 -32.61 -22.05 -37.56
N PRO A 241 -33.62 -21.27 -37.13
CA PRO A 241 -33.41 -19.93 -36.54
C PRO A 241 -32.99 -19.96 -35.06
N THR A 242 -32.47 -21.09 -34.59
CA THR A 242 -32.16 -21.33 -33.18
C THR A 242 -30.67 -21.63 -33.01
N ALA A 243 -30.15 -21.27 -31.83
CA ALA A 243 -28.79 -21.54 -31.43
C ALA A 243 -28.78 -21.79 -29.92
N THR A 244 -27.82 -22.58 -29.44
CA THR A 244 -27.73 -22.97 -28.03
C THR A 244 -26.31 -22.81 -27.51
N ILE A 245 -26.17 -22.62 -26.19
CA ILE A 245 -24.85 -22.65 -25.54
C ILE A 245 -24.39 -24.11 -25.49
N THR A 246 -23.28 -24.40 -26.15
CA THR A 246 -22.70 -25.74 -26.26
C THR A 246 -21.38 -25.88 -25.50
N GLY A 247 -20.78 -24.77 -25.07
CA GLY A 247 -19.57 -24.74 -24.26
C GLY A 247 -19.61 -23.66 -23.20
N GLY A 248 -19.08 -23.96 -22.01
CA GLY A 248 -19.14 -23.07 -20.86
C GLY A 248 -20.53 -22.95 -20.23
N THR A 249 -20.70 -21.99 -19.32
CA THR A 249 -21.98 -21.67 -18.67
C THR A 249 -22.10 -20.17 -18.46
N LEU A 250 -23.33 -19.67 -18.40
CA LEU A 250 -23.58 -18.32 -17.90
C LEU A 250 -23.31 -18.23 -16.39
N ALA A 251 -22.96 -17.04 -15.92
CA ALA A 251 -22.95 -16.73 -14.50
C ALA A 251 -24.35 -16.88 -13.89
N GLU A 252 -24.41 -17.11 -12.59
CA GLU A 252 -25.66 -17.43 -11.89
C GLU A 252 -26.72 -16.34 -12.08
N GLY A 253 -27.97 -16.76 -12.34
CA GLY A 253 -29.10 -15.85 -12.55
C GLY A 253 -29.12 -15.09 -13.89
N GLN A 254 -28.19 -15.37 -14.81
CA GLN A 254 -28.15 -14.75 -16.13
C GLN A 254 -28.75 -15.66 -17.21
N THR A 255 -29.31 -15.05 -18.25
CA THR A 255 -30.01 -15.76 -19.34
C THR A 255 -29.49 -15.33 -20.70
N LEU A 256 -29.45 -16.27 -21.64
CA LEU A 256 -29.27 -15.97 -23.06
C LEU A 256 -30.62 -15.49 -23.60
N GLU A 257 -30.73 -14.20 -23.87
CA GLU A 257 -31.98 -13.56 -24.28
C GLU A 257 -32.25 -13.75 -25.78
N SER A 258 -31.22 -13.56 -26.60
CA SER A 258 -31.33 -13.73 -28.05
C SER A 258 -30.00 -14.08 -28.68
N VAL A 259 -30.08 -14.71 -29.86
CA VAL A 259 -28.97 -14.92 -30.80
C VAL A 259 -29.51 -14.65 -32.19
N THR A 260 -28.75 -13.94 -33.01
CA THR A 260 -29.08 -13.79 -34.44
C THR A 260 -28.55 -15.01 -35.18
N VAL A 261 -29.44 -15.76 -35.83
CA VAL A 261 -29.07 -16.92 -36.65
C VAL A 261 -29.45 -16.67 -38.11
N THR A 262 -28.46 -16.75 -39.00
CA THR A 262 -28.62 -16.49 -40.43
C THR A 262 -28.14 -17.68 -41.25
N GLY A 263 -29.06 -18.27 -42.01
CA GLY A 263 -28.78 -19.38 -42.90
C GLY A 263 -30.06 -19.85 -43.60
N ALA A 264 -29.95 -20.16 -44.89
CA ALA A 264 -31.05 -20.74 -45.66
C ALA A 264 -30.48 -21.65 -46.76
N GLN A 265 -31.11 -22.81 -46.96
CA GLN A 265 -30.80 -23.72 -48.06
C GLN A 265 -32.08 -24.14 -48.79
N ARG A 266 -32.14 -23.93 -50.10
CA ARG A 266 -33.27 -24.38 -50.93
C ARG A 266 -32.91 -25.56 -51.80
N SER A 267 -31.79 -25.44 -52.51
CA SER A 267 -31.31 -26.43 -53.47
C SER A 267 -30.66 -27.60 -52.76
N THR A 268 -30.64 -28.77 -53.41
CA THR A 268 -29.92 -29.93 -52.89
C THR A 268 -28.45 -29.59 -52.62
N GLY A 269 -27.96 -29.92 -51.43
CA GLY A 269 -26.61 -29.59 -50.97
C GLY A 269 -26.58 -29.13 -49.51
N THR A 270 -25.44 -28.58 -49.10
CA THR A 270 -25.19 -28.09 -47.74
C THR A 270 -24.85 -26.60 -47.72
N SER A 271 -25.32 -25.88 -46.71
CA SER A 271 -24.89 -24.49 -46.42
C SER A 271 -24.67 -24.31 -44.92
N ALA A 272 -23.88 -23.30 -44.54
CA ALA A 272 -23.71 -22.92 -43.14
C ALA A 272 -25.00 -22.29 -42.58
N ASN A 273 -25.23 -22.51 -41.29
CA ASN A 273 -26.16 -21.75 -40.47
C ASN A 273 -25.34 -20.96 -39.44
N VAL A 274 -25.31 -19.63 -39.55
CA VAL A 274 -24.32 -18.81 -38.85
C VAL A 274 -24.97 -18.13 -37.64
N ALA A 275 -24.41 -18.31 -36.45
CA ALA A 275 -24.82 -17.60 -35.23
C ALA A 275 -23.98 -16.33 -35.00
N SER A 276 -24.61 -15.26 -34.51
CA SER A 276 -23.97 -13.99 -34.19
C SER A 276 -24.82 -13.15 -33.21
N ASN A 277 -24.26 -12.03 -32.74
CA ASN A 277 -24.99 -11.00 -31.97
C ASN A 277 -25.83 -11.56 -30.81
N ALA A 278 -25.25 -12.47 -30.02
CA ALA A 278 -25.87 -12.94 -28.80
C ALA A 278 -26.05 -11.79 -27.80
N MET A 279 -27.17 -11.79 -27.08
CA MET A 279 -27.45 -10.88 -25.98
C MET A 279 -27.68 -11.69 -24.70
N ILE A 280 -26.90 -11.41 -23.66
CA ILE A 280 -26.99 -12.04 -22.35
C ILE A 280 -27.47 -11.00 -21.35
N LYS A 281 -28.50 -11.35 -20.57
CA LYS A 281 -29.08 -10.45 -19.58
C LYS A 281 -28.91 -10.96 -18.16
N SER A 282 -28.71 -10.02 -17.23
CA SER A 282 -28.99 -10.19 -15.80
C SER A 282 -30.22 -9.35 -15.46
N GLY A 283 -31.37 -10.00 -15.31
CA GLY A 283 -32.65 -9.29 -15.27
C GLY A 283 -32.88 -8.49 -16.55
N ASN A 284 -32.89 -7.15 -16.46
CA ASN A 284 -33.07 -6.25 -17.60
C ASN A 284 -31.76 -5.63 -18.12
N THR A 285 -30.62 -5.92 -17.48
CA THR A 285 -29.32 -5.33 -17.84
C THR A 285 -28.60 -6.22 -18.84
N ASP A 286 -28.13 -5.63 -19.94
CA ASP A 286 -27.23 -6.30 -20.89
C ASP A 286 -25.84 -6.44 -20.28
N VAL A 287 -25.40 -7.68 -20.11
CA VAL A 287 -24.10 -8.06 -19.53
C VAL A 287 -23.24 -8.84 -20.52
N THR A 288 -23.59 -8.81 -21.80
CA THR A 288 -22.91 -9.55 -22.88
C THR A 288 -21.43 -9.23 -22.95
N ALA A 289 -21.05 -7.97 -22.65
CA ALA A 289 -19.65 -7.52 -22.68
C ALA A 289 -18.70 -8.33 -21.78
N ASN A 290 -19.24 -8.95 -20.72
CA ASN A 290 -18.48 -9.77 -19.77
C ASN A 290 -18.16 -11.18 -20.27
N TYR A 291 -18.65 -11.54 -21.45
CA TYR A 291 -18.44 -12.84 -22.06
C TYR A 291 -17.52 -12.76 -23.26
N ALA A 292 -16.64 -13.75 -23.38
CA ALA A 292 -15.90 -14.04 -24.60
C ALA A 292 -16.68 -15.14 -25.33
N ILE A 293 -17.45 -14.74 -26.36
CA ILE A 293 -18.37 -15.63 -27.06
C ILE A 293 -17.71 -16.17 -28.32
N THR A 294 -17.58 -17.49 -28.40
CA THR A 294 -17.21 -18.22 -29.61
C THR A 294 -18.46 -18.69 -30.31
N TYR A 295 -18.59 -18.44 -31.62
CA TYR A 295 -19.71 -18.95 -32.42
C TYR A 295 -19.26 -20.14 -33.26
N ILE A 296 -20.10 -21.17 -33.30
CA ILE A 296 -19.92 -22.33 -34.18
C ILE A 296 -21.12 -22.41 -35.13
N ASP A 297 -20.83 -22.52 -36.42
CA ASP A 297 -21.86 -22.65 -37.44
C ASP A 297 -22.51 -24.03 -37.40
N GLY A 298 -23.82 -24.07 -37.57
CA GLY A 298 -24.58 -25.27 -37.89
C GLY A 298 -24.54 -25.57 -39.39
N VAL A 299 -25.14 -26.68 -39.79
CA VAL A 299 -25.22 -27.11 -41.19
C VAL A 299 -26.67 -27.34 -41.60
N LEU A 300 -27.08 -26.74 -42.72
CA LEU A 300 -28.37 -26.96 -43.36
C LEU A 300 -28.19 -27.89 -44.55
N THR A 301 -28.88 -29.03 -44.56
CA THR A 301 -28.74 -30.07 -45.60
C THR A 301 -30.06 -30.30 -46.32
N VAL A 302 -30.10 -30.08 -47.63
CA VAL A 302 -31.23 -30.48 -48.48
C VAL A 302 -30.81 -31.68 -49.34
N THR A 303 -31.50 -32.80 -49.15
CA THR A 303 -31.25 -34.04 -49.90
C THR A 303 -32.17 -34.16 -51.10
N SER A 304 -31.72 -34.81 -52.18
CA SER A 304 -32.56 -35.03 -53.36
C SER A 304 -33.74 -35.93 -53.01
N VAL A 305 -34.89 -35.69 -53.63
CA VAL A 305 -35.96 -36.68 -53.69
C VAL A 305 -35.43 -37.85 -54.52
N GLY A 306 -35.12 -38.98 -53.87
CA GLY A 306 -34.78 -40.20 -54.59
C GLY A 306 -35.94 -40.49 -55.53
N GLY A 307 -35.70 -40.44 -56.85
CA GLY A 307 -36.67 -40.87 -57.82
C GLY A 307 -36.97 -42.34 -57.54
N ASN A 308 -38.17 -42.62 -57.00
CA ASN A 308 -38.76 -43.93 -57.10
C ASN A 308 -39.04 -44.18 -58.59
N SER A 309 -38.02 -44.63 -59.31
CA SER A 309 -38.17 -45.06 -60.69
C SER A 309 -38.91 -46.39 -60.66
N GLY A 310 -40.23 -46.32 -60.84
CA GLY A 310 -41.04 -47.47 -61.16
C GLY A 310 -40.51 -48.13 -62.44
N GLY A 311 -39.81 -49.24 -62.28
CA GLY A 311 -39.43 -50.16 -63.34
C GLY A 311 -39.95 -51.54 -63.00
N ASN A 312 -41.07 -51.93 -63.63
CA ASN A 312 -41.60 -53.29 -63.61
C ASN A 312 -40.56 -54.28 -64.22
N PRO A 313 -40.52 -55.56 -63.79
CA PRO A 313 -39.37 -56.43 -63.92
C PRO A 313 -39.33 -57.13 -65.29
N GLY A 314 -38.15 -57.13 -65.90
CA GLY A 314 -37.84 -57.93 -67.07
C GLY A 314 -36.63 -58.82 -66.81
N GLY A 315 -36.83 -60.14 -66.81
CA GLY A 315 -35.88 -61.10 -67.38
C GLY A 315 -34.64 -61.48 -66.55
N ASN A 316 -34.83 -62.49 -65.71
CA ASN A 316 -34.06 -63.74 -65.63
C ASN A 316 -32.55 -63.73 -65.98
N GLY A 317 -31.71 -64.07 -64.99
CA GLY A 317 -30.44 -64.75 -65.25
C GLY A 317 -29.32 -64.50 -64.24
N GLY A 318 -29.12 -65.46 -63.33
CA GLY A 318 -27.80 -65.71 -62.73
C GLY A 318 -27.65 -65.34 -61.25
N GLY A 319 -28.12 -66.23 -60.37
CA GLY A 319 -27.86 -66.14 -58.93
C GLY A 319 -26.41 -66.45 -58.57
N SER A 320 -25.93 -65.80 -57.52
CA SER A 320 -25.01 -66.37 -56.51
C SER A 320 -25.13 -65.52 -55.25
N THR A 321 -25.51 -66.20 -54.17
CA THR A 321 -25.69 -65.70 -52.80
C THR A 321 -24.36 -65.16 -52.22
N PRO A 322 -24.38 -64.11 -51.38
CA PRO A 322 -23.17 -63.67 -50.66
C PRO A 322 -22.84 -64.67 -49.53
N ASN A 323 -21.61 -65.16 -49.52
CA ASN A 323 -21.06 -65.86 -48.36
C ASN A 323 -20.23 -64.86 -47.53
N GLU A 324 -20.53 -64.79 -46.23
CA GLU A 324 -19.80 -64.02 -45.23
C GLU A 324 -18.50 -64.76 -44.82
N ASN A 325 -17.50 -63.99 -44.37
CA ASN A 325 -16.17 -64.41 -43.87
C ASN A 325 -15.04 -64.66 -44.90
N LYS A 326 -14.30 -63.59 -45.25
CA LYS A 326 -12.83 -63.51 -45.09
C LYS A 326 -12.29 -62.09 -45.36
N PRO A 327 -11.16 -61.68 -44.75
CA PRO A 327 -10.68 -60.29 -44.71
C PRO A 327 -9.95 -59.90 -46.00
N TYR A 328 -10.16 -58.66 -46.47
CA TYR A 328 -9.48 -58.12 -47.65
C TYR A 328 -8.10 -57.54 -47.27
N GLN A 329 -7.08 -58.01 -47.98
CA GLN A 329 -5.69 -57.51 -47.97
C GLN A 329 -5.53 -56.43 -49.05
N PRO A 330 -4.83 -55.31 -48.80
CA PRO A 330 -4.67 -54.25 -49.79
C PRO A 330 -3.63 -54.64 -50.85
N GLY A 331 -4.08 -54.76 -52.11
CA GLY A 331 -3.22 -54.85 -53.28
C GLY A 331 -2.94 -53.47 -53.86
N GLY A 332 -1.65 -53.18 -54.08
CA GLY A 332 -1.14 -52.00 -54.77
C GLY A 332 -1.46 -51.93 -56.27
N PRO A 333 -0.87 -50.98 -57.00
CA PRO A 333 -1.57 -50.07 -57.89
C PRO A 333 -1.86 -50.66 -59.29
N GLY A 334 -3.11 -50.52 -59.73
CA GLY A 334 -3.55 -50.76 -61.10
C GLY A 334 -3.45 -49.48 -61.95
N ASP A 335 -2.86 -49.65 -63.10
CA ASP A 335 -2.57 -48.75 -64.21
C ASP A 335 -3.80 -48.42 -65.05
N ASN A 336 -4.46 -47.30 -64.77
CA ASN A 336 -5.54 -46.80 -65.61
C ASN A 336 -5.18 -45.45 -66.23
N ASN A 337 -4.73 -45.54 -67.48
CA ASN A 337 -4.53 -44.42 -68.41
C ASN A 337 -5.83 -43.63 -68.58
N GLY A 338 -5.90 -42.47 -67.91
CA GLY A 338 -6.81 -41.36 -68.20
C GLY A 338 -5.98 -40.07 -68.20
N PRO A 339 -6.34 -39.05 -69.00
CA PRO A 339 -5.46 -37.92 -69.25
C PRO A 339 -5.20 -37.13 -67.95
N THR A 340 -3.95 -37.14 -67.51
CA THR A 340 -3.43 -36.28 -66.44
C THR A 340 -3.45 -34.83 -66.91
N VAL A 341 -4.17 -33.98 -66.17
CA VAL A 341 -4.01 -32.52 -66.21
C VAL A 341 -2.69 -32.21 -65.49
N THR A 342 -1.62 -32.04 -66.25
CA THR A 342 -0.35 -31.53 -65.73
C THR A 342 -0.50 -30.02 -65.53
N ILE A 343 -0.57 -29.58 -64.28
CA ILE A 343 -0.30 -28.19 -63.92
C ILE A 343 1.21 -28.07 -63.78
N ASP A 344 1.85 -27.38 -64.70
CA ASP A 344 3.26 -26.98 -64.60
C ASP A 344 3.32 -25.76 -63.66
N PRO A 345 3.91 -25.85 -62.45
CA PRO A 345 4.07 -24.68 -61.61
C PRO A 345 5.21 -23.82 -62.16
N ASP A 346 4.87 -22.69 -62.76
CA ASP A 346 5.85 -21.65 -63.12
C ASP A 346 6.73 -21.30 -61.92
N ALA A 347 8.04 -21.19 -62.16
CA ALA A 347 9.03 -20.88 -61.15
C ALA A 347 8.73 -19.54 -60.45
N VAL A 348 8.63 -19.59 -59.11
CA VAL A 348 8.49 -18.39 -58.27
C VAL A 348 9.81 -17.61 -58.32
N PRO A 349 9.84 -16.32 -58.70
CA PRO A 349 11.07 -15.54 -58.65
C PRO A 349 11.51 -15.36 -57.19
N LEU A 350 12.64 -15.97 -56.84
CA LEU A 350 13.31 -15.74 -55.57
C LEU A 350 13.78 -14.28 -55.54
N ALA A 351 13.29 -13.50 -54.58
CA ALA A 351 13.74 -12.13 -54.37
C ALA A 351 15.23 -12.14 -54.01
N ASN A 352 16.03 -11.39 -54.77
CA ASN A 352 17.45 -11.22 -54.57
C ASN A 352 17.75 -10.59 -53.20
N ALA A 353 18.56 -11.28 -52.39
CA ALA A 353 19.23 -10.71 -51.24
C ALA A 353 20.35 -9.74 -51.70
N PRO A 354 20.56 -8.59 -51.04
CA PRO A 354 21.62 -7.65 -51.44
C PRO A 354 23.01 -8.19 -51.10
N VAL A 355 23.91 -8.07 -52.07
CA VAL A 355 25.32 -8.45 -52.00
C VAL A 355 26.15 -7.27 -51.47
N ASP A 356 27.14 -7.61 -50.65
CA ASP A 356 28.13 -6.75 -50.01
C ASP A 356 29.08 -6.07 -51.02
N GLY A 357 29.39 -4.77 -50.85
CA GLY A 357 30.37 -4.06 -51.70
C GLY A 357 30.30 -2.53 -51.66
N SER A 358 31.27 -1.90 -50.98
CA SER A 358 31.50 -0.46 -50.79
C SER A 358 32.34 0.18 -51.92
N PRO A 359 32.65 1.49 -51.94
CA PRO A 359 31.80 2.65 -52.24
C PRO A 359 32.38 3.53 -53.37
N THR A 360 31.57 4.32 -54.09
CA THR A 360 31.85 5.71 -54.52
C THR A 360 30.77 6.23 -55.48
N ASP A 361 30.39 7.48 -55.23
CA ASP A 361 29.76 8.43 -56.15
C ASP A 361 28.34 8.15 -56.65
N ASN A 362 27.37 8.69 -55.91
CA ASN A 362 26.44 9.70 -56.44
C ASN A 362 25.71 10.38 -55.28
N LEU A 363 26.28 11.50 -54.79
CA LEU A 363 25.62 12.41 -53.86
C LEU A 363 24.47 13.13 -54.58
N ILE A 364 23.23 12.74 -54.29
CA ILE A 364 22.08 13.63 -54.40
C ILE A 364 21.87 14.20 -53.00
N LEU A 365 22.18 15.48 -52.83
CA LEU A 365 21.83 16.25 -51.64
C LEU A 365 20.30 16.39 -51.60
N ILE A 366 19.65 15.62 -50.73
CA ILE A 366 18.32 15.94 -50.22
C ILE A 366 18.55 16.51 -48.84
N ASP A 367 18.23 17.79 -48.68
CA ASP A 367 18.25 18.53 -47.42
C ASP A 367 17.07 18.07 -46.56
N ASP A 368 17.26 17.01 -45.78
CA ASP A 368 16.36 16.56 -44.75
C ASP A 368 16.74 17.19 -43.40
N GLY A 369 16.15 18.36 -43.18
CA GLY A 369 16.32 19.17 -41.98
C GLY A 369 16.33 18.34 -40.69
N ASN A 370 17.42 18.48 -39.94
CA ASN A 370 17.61 18.17 -38.53
C ASN A 370 16.45 17.40 -37.85
N VAL A 371 16.43 16.09 -38.02
CA VAL A 371 15.83 15.19 -37.03
C VAL A 371 16.99 14.56 -36.26
N PRO A 372 17.25 14.96 -35.00
CA PRO A 372 18.28 14.29 -34.22
C PRO A 372 17.83 12.85 -33.95
N LEU A 373 18.45 11.88 -34.63
CA LEU A 373 18.41 10.47 -34.23
C LEU A 373 19.07 10.36 -32.86
N ALA A 374 18.26 10.19 -31.82
CA ALA A 374 18.74 9.72 -30.53
C ALA A 374 19.35 8.33 -30.71
N GLY A 375 20.63 8.20 -30.38
CA GLY A 375 21.36 6.93 -30.44
C GLY A 375 20.71 5.89 -29.53
N LEU A 376 20.43 4.71 -30.08
CA LEU A 376 20.15 3.51 -29.30
C LEU A 376 21.38 3.21 -28.40
N PRO A 377 21.21 2.96 -27.08
CA PRO A 377 22.33 2.64 -26.22
C PRO A 377 22.89 1.26 -26.54
N LYS A 378 24.21 1.19 -26.78
CA LYS A 378 24.97 -0.06 -26.80
C LYS A 378 25.07 -0.59 -25.37
N THR A 379 24.69 -1.84 -25.16
CA THR A 379 24.78 -2.54 -23.88
C THR A 379 26.24 -2.75 -23.47
N GLY A 380 26.59 -2.27 -22.29
CA GLY A 380 27.82 -2.62 -21.58
C GLY A 380 28.91 -1.56 -21.63
N ASP A 381 28.85 -0.58 -20.72
CA ASP A 381 29.97 -0.30 -19.81
C ASP A 381 29.60 0.75 -18.75
N ARG A 382 29.64 0.28 -17.49
CA ARG A 382 29.89 0.94 -16.20
C ARG A 382 29.46 2.41 -15.92
N ALA A 383 28.63 2.47 -14.86
CA ALA A 383 28.79 3.31 -13.66
C ALA A 383 28.39 4.79 -13.70
N GLY A 384 27.32 5.12 -12.96
CA GLY A 384 27.12 6.44 -12.34
C GLY A 384 25.74 7.05 -12.49
N ALA A 385 24.93 6.95 -11.42
CA ALA A 385 23.83 7.84 -11.02
C ALA A 385 22.47 7.86 -11.78
N GLN A 386 21.46 7.40 -11.02
CA GLN A 386 20.04 7.80 -10.93
C GLN A 386 19.06 7.69 -12.13
N ALA A 387 18.02 6.87 -11.90
CA ALA A 387 16.58 7.16 -11.96
C ALA A 387 15.72 6.15 -12.77
N GLY A 388 14.80 5.47 -12.07
CA GLY A 388 13.42 5.24 -12.54
C GLY A 388 13.02 3.86 -13.13
N LEU A 389 12.27 3.09 -12.31
CA LEU A 389 11.10 2.23 -12.64
C LEU A 389 11.33 0.99 -13.57
N ALA A 390 10.83 -0.23 -13.35
CA ALA A 390 10.09 -0.94 -12.30
C ALA A 390 10.01 -2.45 -12.70
N ALA A 391 9.53 -3.30 -11.77
CA ALA A 391 9.15 -4.74 -11.87
C ALA A 391 10.31 -5.76 -11.84
N ILE A 392 10.76 -6.23 -10.66
CA ILE A 392 10.15 -7.22 -9.75
C ILE A 392 9.98 -8.61 -10.40
N LEU A 393 11.09 -9.37 -10.44
CA LEU A 393 11.02 -10.82 -10.28
C LEU A 393 11.68 -11.17 -8.94
N SER A 394 10.90 -11.86 -8.11
CA SER A 394 11.24 -12.39 -6.80
C SER A 394 12.48 -13.30 -6.85
N GLY A 395 13.59 -12.79 -6.35
CA GLY A 395 14.80 -13.53 -6.02
C GLY A 395 14.83 -13.86 -4.52
N PHE A 396 14.84 -15.17 -4.26
CA PHE A 396 14.88 -15.85 -2.98
C PHE A 396 16.10 -15.53 -2.07
N LEU A 397 15.88 -15.77 -0.77
CA LEU A 397 16.82 -16.26 0.26
C LEU A 397 17.71 -15.27 1.06
N LEU A 398 17.46 -15.29 2.38
CA LEU A 398 18.43 -15.55 3.48
C LEU A 398 19.00 -14.39 4.32
N ALA A 399 18.33 -14.09 5.44
CA ALA A 399 18.88 -13.92 6.81
C ALA A 399 17.68 -13.67 7.75
N ALA A 400 17.30 -14.54 8.69
CA ALA A 400 18.07 -14.76 9.90
C ALA A 400 17.71 -16.11 10.57
N PHE A 401 18.74 -16.90 10.85
CA PHE A 401 18.74 -17.94 11.87
C PHE A 401 19.49 -17.40 13.09
N SER A 402 18.94 -17.65 14.30
CA SER A 402 19.61 -17.75 15.61
C SER A 402 18.96 -16.89 16.70
N MET A 403 18.04 -17.48 17.47
CA MET A 403 18.13 -17.58 18.94
C MET A 403 16.78 -17.99 19.52
N LEU A 404 16.62 -19.28 19.82
CA LEU A 404 15.67 -19.76 20.82
C LEU A 404 16.23 -21.05 21.42
N ASN A 405 17.30 -20.91 22.21
CA ASN A 405 17.60 -21.86 23.26
C ASN A 405 18.31 -21.13 24.41
N ASN A 406 17.59 -20.95 25.52
CA ASN A 406 18.08 -21.03 26.90
C ASN A 406 16.98 -20.53 27.85
N LYS A 407 15.96 -21.36 28.09
CA LYS A 407 15.25 -21.31 29.38
C LYS A 407 16.00 -22.20 30.35
N LYS A 408 16.54 -21.53 31.36
CA LYS A 408 17.30 -22.04 32.50
C LYS A 408 16.70 -23.31 33.10
N LYS A 409 17.58 -24.28 33.35
CA LYS A 409 17.45 -25.28 34.41
C LYS A 409 18.37 -24.79 35.52
N GLU A 410 17.82 -24.28 36.61
CA GLU A 410 18.44 -24.21 37.95
C GLU A 410 17.47 -23.57 38.95
N GLU A 411 16.58 -24.40 39.50
CA GLU A 411 16.09 -24.27 40.88
C GLU A 411 15.99 -25.71 41.43
N ASN A 412 17.07 -26.14 42.08
CA ASN A 412 17.05 -27.05 43.23
C ASN A 412 18.48 -27.13 43.80
N LYS A 413 18.81 -26.17 44.67
CA LYS A 413 19.55 -26.42 45.91
C LYS A 413 19.34 -25.29 46.90
#